data_AF-A0A0C2PQX9-F1
#
_entry.id   AF-A0A0C2PQX9-F1
#
_cell.length_a   1.000
_cell.length_b   1.000
_cell.length_c   1.000
_cell.angle_alpha   90.00
_cell.angle_beta   90.00
_cell.angle_gamma   90.00
#
_symmetry.space_group_name_H-M   'P 1'
#
loop_
_entity.id
_entity.type
_entity.pdbx_description
1 polymer ?
#
loop_
_entity_poly.entity_id
_entity_poly.type
_entity_poly.pdbx_seq_one_letter_code
_entity_poly.pdbx_strand_id
1 'polypeptide(L)'
;MVGSFHGHAHNRRCQLDWHPMYITGAGRTEGEGCEHVFSSSNELARTTRHATRFHRHQAIEEHFKFWNMDKYAALKATEMVRVLTAELKVLQTELDISDDDFGRFHEQERQHLDGLKQPSPLDQLRIRYVSALDELAAKTEEWRVARETANIALSEVHIGDFEEISLALKRAHARVDSAYEQLQHAEHLVAHIQNQLGLEVRWKIGGGEYNQFKEESKIMKYRAALNELERLVVMRLFELSKLALSGTGMISSAFSGLYS
;
A
#
# COMPACT_ATOMS: atom_id res chain seq x y z
N MET A 1 -11.33 -17.97 1.78
CA MET A 1 -10.16 -17.84 0.91
C MET A 1 -10.43 -16.72 -0.07
N VAL A 2 -9.47 -15.81 -0.27
CA VAL A 2 -9.51 -14.76 -1.28
C VAL A 2 -8.53 -15.16 -2.39
N GLY A 3 -8.84 -14.95 -3.67
CA GLY A 3 -7.91 -15.27 -4.75
C GLY A 3 -6.60 -14.48 -4.62
N SER A 4 -5.46 -15.06 -5.02
CA SER A 4 -4.12 -14.53 -4.78
C SER A 4 -3.94 -13.11 -5.33
N PHE A 5 -4.60 -12.77 -6.44
CA PHE A 5 -4.53 -11.42 -7.00
C PHE A 5 -5.10 -10.37 -6.05
N HIS A 6 -6.24 -10.68 -5.42
CA HIS A 6 -6.88 -9.80 -4.45
C HIS A 6 -6.27 -9.94 -3.05
N GLY A 7 -5.82 -11.14 -2.68
CA GLY A 7 -5.31 -11.47 -1.36
C GLY A 7 -4.19 -10.53 -0.93
N HIS A 8 -3.24 -10.23 -1.83
CA HIS A 8 -2.13 -9.31 -1.54
C HIS A 8 -2.54 -7.84 -1.36
N ALA A 9 -3.74 -7.43 -1.78
CA ALA A 9 -4.25 -6.08 -1.53
C ALA A 9 -4.81 -5.92 -0.11
N HIS A 10 -5.04 -7.01 0.62
CA HIS A 10 -5.43 -6.95 2.03
C HIS A 10 -4.24 -6.70 2.95
N ASN A 11 -4.50 -6.23 4.17
CA ASN A 11 -3.45 -6.12 5.19
C ASN A 11 -2.83 -7.49 5.49
N ARG A 12 -1.57 -7.50 5.94
CA ARG A 12 -0.81 -8.71 6.19
C ARG A 12 -1.50 -9.70 7.13
N ARG A 13 -2.18 -9.21 8.17
CA ARG A 13 -2.93 -10.05 9.12
C ARG A 13 -4.04 -10.87 8.45
N CYS A 14 -4.77 -10.25 7.53
CA CYS A 14 -5.80 -10.90 6.71
C CYS A 14 -5.18 -11.90 5.72
N GLN A 15 -4.02 -11.55 5.14
CA GLN A 15 -3.32 -12.46 4.24
C GLN A 15 -2.95 -13.79 4.94
N LEU A 16 -2.44 -13.74 6.17
CA LEU A 16 -2.08 -14.94 6.92
C LEU A 16 -3.25 -15.92 7.10
N ASP A 17 -4.47 -15.43 7.25
CA ASP A 17 -5.65 -16.30 7.46
C ASP A 17 -6.28 -16.78 6.15
N TRP A 18 -6.24 -15.95 5.09
CA TRP A 18 -7.14 -16.11 3.94
C TRP A 18 -6.46 -16.20 2.58
N HIS A 19 -5.16 -15.90 2.51
CA HIS A 19 -4.40 -16.00 1.26
C HIS A 19 -4.17 -17.48 0.88
N PRO A 20 -4.31 -17.89 -0.39
CA PRO A 20 -4.21 -19.29 -0.78
C PRO A 20 -2.87 -19.94 -0.42
N MET A 21 -1.78 -19.15 -0.43
CA MET A 21 -0.44 -19.61 -0.02
C MET A 21 -0.35 -20.07 1.45
N TYR A 22 -1.22 -19.59 2.34
CA TYR A 22 -1.22 -19.97 3.76
C TYR A 22 -2.32 -20.96 4.12
N ILE A 23 -3.13 -21.40 3.14
CA ILE A 23 -4.22 -22.36 3.34
C ILE A 23 -3.75 -23.75 2.94
N THR A 24 -3.61 -24.64 3.92
CA THR A 24 -3.28 -26.05 3.68
C THR A 24 -4.29 -26.68 2.72
N GLY A 25 -3.79 -27.34 1.67
CA GLY A 25 -4.63 -27.99 0.65
C GLY A 25 -5.00 -27.12 -0.54
N ALA A 26 -4.73 -25.80 -0.51
CA ALA A 26 -4.91 -24.94 -1.68
C ALA A 26 -3.92 -25.31 -2.83
N GLY A 27 -2.76 -25.86 -2.48
CA GLY A 27 -1.73 -26.21 -3.46
C GLY A 27 -1.20 -24.97 -4.18
N ARG A 28 -0.99 -25.05 -5.49
CA ARG A 28 -0.58 -23.91 -6.34
C ARG A 28 -1.76 -23.16 -6.94
N THR A 29 -2.98 -23.34 -6.43
CA THR A 29 -4.12 -22.60 -6.95
C THR A 29 -3.98 -21.13 -6.59
N GLU A 30 -4.23 -20.26 -7.55
CA GLU A 30 -4.33 -18.82 -7.31
C GLU A 30 -5.75 -18.45 -6.85
N GLY A 31 -6.71 -19.38 -6.85
CA GLY A 31 -8.09 -19.09 -6.47
C GLY A 31 -8.89 -18.27 -7.49
N GLU A 32 -8.29 -17.91 -8.64
CA GLU A 32 -8.86 -17.08 -9.71
C GLU A 32 -9.28 -17.92 -10.94
N GLY A 33 -9.57 -19.22 -10.73
CA GLY A 33 -9.78 -20.16 -11.82
C GLY A 33 -10.97 -19.79 -12.72
N CYS A 34 -12.07 -19.29 -12.13
CA CYS A 34 -13.26 -18.91 -12.88
C CYS A 34 -13.02 -17.66 -13.73
N GLU A 35 -12.29 -16.69 -13.18
CA GLU A 35 -11.93 -15.42 -13.77
C GLU A 35 -11.07 -15.64 -15.02
N HIS A 36 -10.10 -16.55 -14.97
CA HIS A 36 -9.32 -16.94 -16.15
C HIS A 36 -10.17 -17.61 -17.23
N VAL A 37 -11.11 -18.49 -16.85
CA VAL A 37 -12.03 -19.16 -17.78
C VAL A 37 -12.92 -18.13 -18.47
N PHE A 38 -13.55 -17.24 -17.72
CA PHE A 38 -14.41 -16.19 -18.26
C PHE A 38 -13.62 -15.21 -19.12
N SER A 39 -12.42 -14.80 -18.69
CA SER A 39 -11.56 -13.93 -19.47
C SER A 39 -11.21 -14.54 -20.82
N SER A 40 -10.80 -15.82 -20.87
CA SER A 40 -10.49 -16.49 -22.15
C SER A 40 -11.72 -16.63 -23.05
N SER A 41 -12.91 -16.81 -22.47
CA SER A 41 -14.15 -16.92 -23.25
C SER A 41 -14.51 -15.63 -24.01
N ASN A 42 -13.95 -14.48 -23.63
CA ASN A 42 -14.13 -13.22 -24.36
C ASN A 42 -13.59 -13.28 -25.80
N GLU A 43 -12.62 -14.16 -26.09
CA GLU A 43 -12.10 -14.38 -27.45
C GLU A 43 -13.20 -14.83 -28.42
N LEU A 44 -14.20 -15.56 -27.92
CA LEU A 44 -15.35 -16.00 -28.70
C LEU A 44 -16.31 -14.88 -29.08
N ALA A 45 -16.24 -13.72 -28.41
CA ALA A 45 -17.23 -12.65 -28.60
C ALA A 45 -17.27 -12.15 -30.06
N ARG A 46 -16.12 -12.10 -30.75
CA ARG A 46 -16.04 -11.64 -32.14
C ARG A 46 -16.60 -12.66 -33.12
N THR A 47 -16.29 -13.94 -32.94
CA THR A 47 -16.67 -15.02 -33.86
C THR A 47 -18.13 -15.43 -33.69
N THR A 48 -18.64 -15.37 -32.45
CA THR A 48 -20.02 -15.77 -32.15
C THR A 48 -21.06 -14.68 -32.42
N ARG A 49 -20.68 -13.40 -32.45
CA ARG A 49 -21.62 -12.26 -32.62
C ARG A 49 -22.52 -12.38 -33.86
N HIS A 50 -21.96 -12.82 -34.98
CA HIS A 50 -22.69 -12.95 -36.26
C HIS A 50 -22.92 -14.41 -36.68
N ALA A 51 -22.57 -15.38 -35.83
CA ALA A 51 -22.73 -16.79 -36.12
C ALA A 51 -24.18 -17.26 -35.91
N THR A 52 -24.60 -18.28 -36.67
CA THR A 52 -25.89 -18.94 -36.45
C THR A 52 -25.90 -19.65 -35.10
N ARG A 53 -27.08 -20.00 -34.57
CA ARG A 53 -27.22 -20.69 -33.28
C ARG A 53 -26.36 -21.97 -33.20
N PHE A 54 -26.34 -22.75 -34.28
CA PHE A 54 -25.54 -23.98 -34.36
C PHE A 54 -24.04 -23.68 -34.21
N HIS A 55 -23.51 -22.78 -35.04
CA HIS A 55 -22.07 -22.45 -35.01
C HIS A 55 -21.65 -21.75 -33.71
N ARG A 56 -22.55 -21.01 -33.06
CA ARG A 56 -22.28 -20.45 -31.72
C ARG A 56 -22.06 -21.54 -30.67
N HIS A 57 -22.93 -22.54 -30.62
CA HIS A 57 -22.75 -23.64 -29.66
C HIS A 57 -21.47 -24.44 -29.96
N GLN A 58 -21.23 -24.74 -31.24
CA GLN A 58 -20.02 -25.44 -31.65
C GLN A 58 -18.74 -24.69 -31.22
N ALA A 59 -18.65 -23.38 -31.49
CA ALA A 59 -17.49 -22.58 -31.11
C ALA A 59 -17.26 -22.54 -29.59
N ILE A 60 -18.35 -22.46 -28.80
CA ILE A 60 -18.27 -22.48 -27.33
C ILE A 60 -17.79 -23.84 -26.83
N GLU A 61 -18.33 -24.94 -27.35
CA GLU A 61 -17.92 -26.31 -26.97
C GLU A 61 -16.46 -26.58 -27.32
N GLU A 62 -16.02 -26.21 -28.52
CA GLU A 62 -14.64 -26.38 -28.97
C GLU A 62 -13.65 -25.57 -28.12
N HIS A 63 -14.00 -24.33 -27.77
CA HIS A 63 -13.19 -23.49 -26.89
C HIS A 63 -12.95 -24.13 -25.53
N PHE A 64 -14.00 -24.58 -24.85
CA PHE A 64 -13.85 -25.19 -23.53
C PHE A 64 -13.20 -26.58 -23.60
N LYS A 65 -13.39 -27.32 -24.70
CA LYS A 65 -12.66 -28.58 -24.93
C LYS A 65 -11.17 -28.32 -25.07
N PHE A 66 -10.77 -27.33 -25.86
CA PHE A 66 -9.37 -26.93 -26.00
C PHE A 66 -8.76 -26.43 -24.70
N TRP A 67 -9.47 -25.52 -24.01
CA TRP A 67 -9.06 -25.01 -22.71
C TRP A 67 -8.82 -26.14 -21.69
N ASN A 68 -9.72 -27.14 -21.63
CA ASN A 68 -9.54 -28.30 -20.75
C ASN A 68 -8.29 -29.11 -21.13
N MET A 69 -8.05 -29.36 -22.42
CA MET A 69 -6.87 -30.09 -22.87
C MET A 69 -5.57 -29.39 -22.44
N ASP A 70 -5.49 -28.07 -22.63
CA ASP A 70 -4.33 -27.27 -22.20
C ASP A 70 -4.13 -27.34 -20.68
N LYS A 71 -5.20 -27.26 -19.90
CA LYS A 71 -5.11 -27.40 -18.43
C LYS A 71 -4.59 -28.78 -18.01
N TYR A 72 -5.08 -29.86 -18.61
CA TYR A 72 -4.57 -31.20 -18.32
C TYR A 72 -3.12 -31.41 -18.76
N ALA A 73 -2.68 -30.75 -19.84
CA ALA A 73 -1.28 -30.76 -20.23
C ALA A 73 -0.41 -30.04 -19.19
N ALA A 74 -0.85 -28.87 -18.70
CA ALA A 74 -0.13 -28.09 -17.69
C ALA A 74 -0.06 -28.79 -16.31
N LEU A 75 -1.06 -29.59 -15.94
CA LEU A 75 -1.07 -30.36 -14.68
C LEU A 75 0.07 -31.38 -14.58
N LYS A 76 0.68 -31.79 -15.70
CA LYS A 76 1.79 -32.76 -15.73
C LYS A 76 3.15 -32.15 -15.40
N ALA A 77 3.22 -30.91 -14.90
CA ALA A 77 4.47 -30.23 -14.55
C ALA A 77 5.11 -30.77 -13.25
N THR A 78 5.32 -32.09 -13.14
CA THR A 78 6.07 -32.75 -12.06
C THR A 78 7.50 -32.24 -11.96
N GLU A 79 8.07 -31.77 -13.07
CA GLU A 79 9.42 -31.23 -13.11
C GLU A 79 9.56 -29.93 -12.32
N MET A 80 8.57 -29.03 -12.40
CA MET A 80 8.59 -27.79 -11.62
C MET A 80 8.54 -28.06 -10.12
N VAL A 81 7.73 -29.04 -9.69
CA VAL A 81 7.69 -29.46 -8.28
C VAL A 81 9.04 -30.01 -7.85
N ARG A 82 9.69 -30.83 -8.68
CA ARG A 82 11.02 -31.38 -8.40
C ARG A 82 12.07 -30.28 -8.26
N VAL A 83 12.13 -29.34 -9.20
CA VAL A 83 13.07 -28.21 -9.19
C VAL A 83 12.87 -27.37 -7.93
N LEU A 84 11.66 -26.91 -7.67
CA LEU A 84 11.36 -26.08 -6.49
C LEU A 84 11.63 -26.82 -5.17
N THR A 85 11.37 -28.13 -5.12
CA THR A 85 11.69 -28.94 -3.93
C THR A 85 13.20 -29.04 -3.71
N ALA A 86 13.99 -29.15 -4.78
CA ALA A 86 15.45 -29.16 -4.68
C ALA A 86 15.99 -27.80 -4.23
N GLU A 87 15.51 -26.70 -4.82
CA GLU A 87 15.87 -25.33 -4.44
C GLU A 87 15.51 -25.05 -2.97
N LEU A 88 14.32 -25.45 -2.53
CA LEU A 88 13.88 -25.29 -1.15
C LEU A 88 14.84 -26.00 -0.18
N LYS A 89 15.27 -27.22 -0.50
CA LYS A 89 16.22 -27.98 0.34
C LYS A 89 17.58 -27.30 0.45
N VAL A 90 18.06 -26.69 -0.63
CA VAL A 90 19.31 -25.91 -0.61
C VAL A 90 19.16 -24.74 0.34
N LEU A 91 18.10 -23.94 0.19
CA LEU A 91 17.82 -22.79 1.06
C LEU A 91 17.64 -23.19 2.52
N GLN A 92 16.96 -24.30 2.79
CA GLN A 92 16.80 -24.86 4.14
C GLN A 92 18.14 -25.18 4.78
N THR A 93 19.06 -25.77 4.02
CA THR A 93 20.41 -26.10 4.50
C THR A 93 21.24 -24.85 4.74
N GLU A 94 21.18 -23.87 3.83
CA GLU A 94 21.93 -22.62 3.94
C GLU A 94 21.47 -21.75 5.11
N LEU A 95 20.17 -21.73 5.39
CA LEU A 95 19.56 -20.92 6.45
C LEU A 95 19.41 -21.67 7.78
N ASP A 96 19.80 -22.95 7.83
CA ASP A 96 19.62 -23.85 8.98
C ASP A 96 18.16 -23.88 9.49
N ILE A 97 17.21 -24.03 8.55
CA ILE A 97 15.78 -24.09 8.83
C ILE A 97 15.16 -25.39 8.32
N SER A 98 14.10 -25.83 8.99
CA SER A 98 13.33 -27.03 8.68
C SER A 98 11.91 -26.71 8.22
N ASP A 99 11.17 -27.71 7.77
CA ASP A 99 9.74 -27.54 7.41
C ASP A 99 8.90 -27.09 8.61
N ASP A 100 9.25 -27.52 9.83
CA ASP A 100 8.56 -27.14 11.07
C ASP A 100 8.73 -25.64 11.40
N ASP A 101 9.83 -25.04 10.96
CA ASP A 101 10.09 -23.62 11.19
C ASP A 101 9.13 -22.73 10.39
N PHE A 102 8.66 -23.14 9.21
CA PHE A 102 7.66 -22.37 8.46
C PHE A 102 6.35 -22.24 9.23
N GLY A 103 5.89 -23.34 9.86
CA GLY A 103 4.71 -23.33 10.71
C GLY A 103 4.89 -22.41 11.92
N ARG A 104 6.07 -22.47 12.55
CA ARG A 104 6.43 -21.57 13.66
C ARG A 104 6.49 -20.11 13.24
N PHE A 105 7.13 -19.77 12.13
CA PHE A 105 7.23 -18.38 11.64
C PHE A 105 5.87 -17.81 11.32
N HIS A 106 4.99 -18.61 10.70
CA HIS A 106 3.62 -18.22 10.41
C HIS A 106 2.83 -17.88 11.69
N GLU A 107 2.94 -18.72 12.73
CA GLU A 107 2.30 -18.46 14.03
C GLU A 107 2.91 -17.25 14.75
N GLN A 108 4.23 -17.12 14.75
CA GLN A 108 4.94 -15.99 15.36
C GLN A 108 4.54 -14.66 14.70
N GLU A 109 4.46 -14.63 13.37
CA GLU A 109 4.01 -13.45 12.64
C GLU A 109 2.57 -13.10 12.99
N ARG A 110 1.69 -14.11 13.08
CA ARG A 110 0.30 -13.91 13.50
C ARG A 110 0.21 -13.32 14.91
N GLN A 111 0.94 -13.90 15.87
CA GLN A 111 0.98 -13.41 17.25
C GLN A 111 1.56 -12.00 17.36
N HIS A 112 2.60 -11.70 16.57
CA HIS A 112 3.16 -10.36 16.50
C HIS A 112 2.10 -9.35 16.03
N LEU A 113 1.42 -9.66 14.92
CA LEU A 113 0.39 -8.79 14.34
C LEU A 113 -0.84 -8.66 15.24
N ASP A 114 -1.26 -9.73 15.92
CA ASP A 114 -2.34 -9.69 16.92
C ASP A 114 -1.94 -8.89 18.17
N GLY A 115 -0.65 -8.95 18.52
CA GLY A 115 -0.05 -8.16 19.60
C GLY A 115 0.08 -6.67 19.28
N LEU A 116 -0.01 -6.26 18.00
CA LEU A 116 -0.07 -4.86 17.61
C LEU A 116 -1.44 -4.28 18.00
N LYS A 117 -1.55 -3.87 19.27
CA LYS A 117 -2.70 -3.12 19.75
C LYS A 117 -2.85 -1.87 18.91
N GLN A 118 -3.99 -1.76 18.22
CA GLN A 118 -4.44 -0.47 17.71
C GLN A 118 -4.64 0.45 18.91
N PRO A 119 -4.19 1.72 18.85
CA PRO A 119 -4.42 2.65 19.94
C PRO A 119 -5.92 2.72 20.21
N SER A 120 -6.29 2.80 21.49
CA SER A 120 -7.69 2.96 21.85
C SER A 120 -8.28 4.19 21.16
N PRO A 121 -9.60 4.28 20.93
CA PRO A 121 -10.19 5.49 20.35
C PRO A 121 -9.78 6.78 21.08
N LEU A 122 -9.57 6.68 22.41
CA LEU A 122 -9.08 7.78 23.23
C LEU A 122 -7.62 8.14 22.93
N ASP A 123 -6.74 7.14 22.80
CA ASP A 123 -5.32 7.40 22.48
C ASP A 123 -5.15 7.92 21.05
N GLN A 124 -5.98 7.45 20.10
CA GLN A 124 -6.03 8.04 18.76
C GLN A 124 -6.41 9.53 18.81
N LEU A 125 -7.36 9.90 19.68
CA LEU A 125 -7.75 11.28 19.86
C LEU A 125 -6.63 12.13 20.49
N ARG A 126 -5.88 11.57 21.46
CA ARG A 126 -4.70 12.22 22.06
C ARG A 126 -3.55 12.39 21.07
N ILE A 127 -3.31 11.41 20.19
CA ILE A 127 -2.31 11.50 19.11
C ILE A 127 -2.70 12.59 18.10
N ARG A 128 -4.00 12.68 17.76
CA ARG A 128 -4.52 13.79 16.94
C ARG A 128 -4.36 15.13 17.63
N TYR A 129 -4.61 15.18 18.94
CA TYR A 129 -4.41 16.40 19.74
C TYR A 129 -2.98 16.89 19.71
N VAL A 130 -1.99 16.00 19.90
CA VAL A 130 -0.57 16.34 19.78
C VAL A 130 -0.23 16.87 18.39
N SER A 131 -0.76 16.24 17.34
CA SER A 131 -0.52 16.70 15.97
C SER A 131 -1.14 18.08 15.72
N ALA A 132 -2.32 18.36 16.27
CA ALA A 132 -2.97 19.67 16.18
C ALA A 132 -2.19 20.74 16.98
N LEU A 133 -1.58 20.39 18.11
CA LEU A 133 -0.70 21.30 18.86
C LEU A 133 0.58 21.64 18.09
N ASP A 134 1.17 20.67 17.39
CA ASP A 134 2.31 20.92 16.50
C ASP A 134 1.94 21.86 15.35
N GLU A 135 0.78 21.63 14.74
CA GLU A 135 0.27 22.46 13.65
C GLU A 135 -0.01 23.88 14.13
N LEU A 136 -0.64 24.04 15.31
CA LEU A 136 -0.85 25.35 15.91
C LEU A 136 0.47 26.09 16.16
N ALA A 137 1.50 25.40 16.67
CA ALA A 137 2.82 26.00 16.88
C ALA A 137 3.46 26.45 15.56
N ALA A 138 3.38 25.62 14.52
CA ALA A 138 3.88 25.96 13.20
C ALA A 138 3.14 27.18 12.60
N LYS A 139 1.80 27.21 12.67
CA LYS A 139 0.98 28.32 12.17
C LYS A 139 1.18 29.61 12.94
N THR A 140 1.44 29.52 14.25
CA THR A 140 1.80 30.68 15.07
C THR A 140 3.09 31.31 14.57
N GLU A 141 4.11 30.49 14.29
CA GLU A 141 5.40 30.98 13.78
C GLU A 141 5.29 31.50 12.34
N GLU A 142 4.54 30.83 11.46
CA GLU A 142 4.28 31.30 10.09
C GLU A 142 3.61 32.69 10.08
N TRP A 143 2.60 32.90 10.92
CA TRP A 143 1.95 34.19 11.08
C TRP A 143 2.91 35.23 11.67
N ARG A 144 3.73 34.87 12.67
CA ARG A 144 4.73 35.76 13.26
C ARG A 144 5.71 36.26 12.20
N VAL A 145 6.24 35.36 11.38
CA VAL A 145 7.17 35.68 10.28
C VAL A 145 6.49 36.50 9.19
N ALA A 146 5.26 36.16 8.79
CA ALA A 146 4.51 36.94 7.79
C ALA A 146 4.29 38.38 8.28
N ARG A 147 3.92 38.54 9.55
CA ARG A 147 3.70 39.85 10.18
C ARG A 147 4.99 40.66 10.30
N GLU A 148 6.08 40.02 10.69
CA GLU A 148 7.40 40.66 10.75
C GLU A 148 7.86 41.12 9.36
N THR A 149 7.69 40.29 8.34
CA THR A 149 8.00 40.64 6.94
C THR A 149 7.18 41.83 6.45
N ALA A 150 5.87 41.86 6.76
CA ALA A 150 5.00 42.98 6.41
C ALA A 150 5.40 44.28 7.13
N ASN A 151 5.79 44.19 8.41
CA ASN A 151 6.25 45.34 9.19
C ASN A 151 7.57 45.92 8.65
N ILE A 152 8.50 45.05 8.25
CA ILE A 152 9.76 45.45 7.61
C ILE A 152 9.45 46.16 6.29
N ALA A 153 8.63 45.55 5.44
CA ALA A 153 8.20 46.16 4.19
C ALA A 153 7.59 47.54 4.42
N LEU A 154 6.74 47.72 5.43
CA LEU A 154 6.15 49.04 5.76
C LEU A 154 7.15 50.08 6.29
N SER A 155 8.26 49.64 6.87
CA SER A 155 9.23 50.52 7.54
C SER A 155 10.42 50.89 6.66
N GLU A 156 10.66 50.18 5.57
CA GLU A 156 11.75 50.46 4.63
C GLU A 156 11.47 51.71 3.79
N VAL A 157 12.52 52.52 3.59
CA VAL A 157 12.50 53.64 2.63
C VAL A 157 12.54 53.04 1.24
N HIS A 158 11.38 52.97 0.59
CA HIS A 158 11.29 52.40 -0.74
C HIS A 158 11.87 53.36 -1.77
N ILE A 159 12.92 52.92 -2.46
CA ILE A 159 13.50 53.61 -3.62
C ILE A 159 13.15 52.75 -4.85
N GLY A 160 12.13 53.14 -5.61
CA GLY A 160 11.61 52.34 -6.74
C GLY A 160 10.28 52.86 -7.30
N ASP A 161 9.72 52.11 -8.26
CA ASP A 161 8.43 52.42 -8.89
C ASP A 161 7.26 52.24 -7.92
N PHE A 162 6.32 53.19 -7.92
CA PHE A 162 5.17 53.23 -7.03
C PHE A 162 4.24 52.02 -7.20
N GLU A 163 4.08 51.52 -8.43
CA GLU A 163 3.24 50.34 -8.68
C GLU A 163 3.83 49.06 -8.09
N GLU A 164 5.16 48.87 -8.19
CA GLU A 164 5.86 47.72 -7.62
C GLU A 164 5.76 47.71 -6.10
N ILE A 165 5.90 48.89 -5.47
CA ILE A 165 5.76 49.07 -4.02
C ILE A 165 4.33 48.75 -3.55
N SER A 166 3.32 49.28 -4.25
CA SER A 166 1.91 49.02 -3.96
C SER A 166 1.54 47.55 -4.09
N LEU A 167 2.07 46.87 -5.12
CA LEU A 167 1.86 45.45 -5.34
C LEU A 167 2.55 44.59 -4.27
N ALA A 168 3.78 44.94 -3.89
CA ALA A 168 4.51 44.26 -2.82
C ALA A 168 3.78 44.37 -1.48
N LEU A 169 3.26 45.56 -1.15
CA LEU A 169 2.52 45.79 0.09
C LEU A 169 1.19 45.01 0.12
N LYS A 170 0.43 45.00 -0.99
CA LYS A 170 -0.79 44.20 -1.12
C LYS A 170 -0.53 42.71 -0.92
N ARG A 171 0.57 42.19 -1.48
CA ARG A 171 0.97 40.78 -1.29
C ARG A 171 1.36 40.48 0.15
N ALA A 172 2.07 41.40 0.81
CA ALA A 172 2.44 41.24 2.21
C ALA A 172 1.20 41.20 3.12
N HIS A 173 0.24 42.09 2.91
CA HIS A 173 -1.04 42.09 3.63
C HIS A 173 -1.82 40.79 3.40
N ALA A 174 -2.03 40.40 2.13
CA ALA A 174 -2.74 39.16 1.82
C ALA A 174 -2.09 37.92 2.44
N ARG A 175 -0.75 37.90 2.56
CA ARG A 175 -0.02 36.82 3.22
C ARG A 175 -0.24 36.79 4.74
N VAL A 176 -0.28 37.96 5.39
CA VAL A 176 -0.59 38.07 6.82
C VAL A 176 -2.01 37.62 7.09
N ASP A 177 -2.97 38.07 6.29
CA ASP A 177 -4.39 37.71 6.43
C ASP A 177 -4.58 36.21 6.28
N SER A 178 -4.01 35.61 5.22
CA SER A 178 -4.09 34.16 5.01
C SER A 178 -3.39 33.36 6.11
N ALA A 179 -2.22 33.79 6.59
CA ALA A 179 -1.54 33.14 7.70
C ALA A 179 -2.35 33.23 9.02
N TYR A 180 -3.07 34.34 9.22
CA TYR A 180 -3.93 34.54 10.38
C TYR A 180 -5.18 33.64 10.33
N GLU A 181 -5.83 33.52 9.16
CA GLU A 181 -6.95 32.59 8.97
C GLU A 181 -6.54 31.13 9.24
N GLN A 182 -5.36 30.71 8.77
CA GLN A 182 -4.82 29.38 9.05
C GLN A 182 -4.51 29.17 10.53
N LEU A 183 -3.99 30.20 11.21
CA LEU A 183 -3.78 30.16 12.67
C LEU A 183 -5.10 29.99 13.42
N GLN A 184 -6.13 30.78 13.08
CA GLN A 184 -7.46 30.66 13.70
C GLN A 184 -8.06 29.26 13.48
N HIS A 185 -7.92 28.70 12.28
CA HIS A 185 -8.38 27.35 12.00
C HIS A 185 -7.68 26.30 12.89
N ALA A 186 -6.36 26.40 13.03
CA ALA A 186 -5.59 25.53 13.91
C ALA A 186 -5.99 25.69 15.39
N GLU A 187 -6.25 26.92 15.86
CA GLU A 187 -6.75 27.19 17.21
C GLU A 187 -8.11 26.54 17.46
N HIS A 188 -9.04 26.66 16.50
CA HIS A 188 -10.36 26.02 16.58
C HIS A 188 -10.26 24.50 16.61
N LEU A 189 -9.40 23.90 15.79
CA LEU A 189 -9.18 22.45 15.78
C LEU A 189 -8.63 21.96 17.12
N VAL A 190 -7.62 22.64 17.68
CA VAL A 190 -7.05 22.31 19.00
C VAL A 190 -8.13 22.42 20.08
N ALA A 191 -8.92 23.50 20.08
CA ALA A 191 -10.00 23.69 21.06
C ALA A 191 -11.09 22.63 20.94
N HIS A 192 -11.47 22.25 19.72
CA HIS A 192 -12.44 21.19 19.47
C HIS A 192 -11.97 19.85 20.05
N ILE A 193 -10.75 19.44 19.75
CA ILE A 193 -10.19 18.18 20.26
C ILE A 193 -9.98 18.23 21.78
N GLN A 194 -9.55 19.38 22.32
CA GLN A 194 -9.40 19.58 23.76
C GLN A 194 -10.73 19.37 24.51
N ASN A 195 -11.83 19.89 23.97
CA ASN A 195 -13.17 19.69 24.52
C ASN A 195 -13.60 18.22 24.45
N GLN A 196 -13.30 17.52 23.36
CA GLN A 196 -13.59 16.08 23.24
C GLN A 196 -12.80 15.24 24.25
N LEU A 197 -11.58 15.65 24.60
CA LEU A 197 -10.75 15.00 25.62
C LEU A 197 -11.11 15.43 27.05
N GLY A 198 -11.99 16.42 27.24
CA GLY A 198 -12.37 16.93 28.56
C GLY A 198 -11.22 17.60 29.33
N LEU A 199 -10.25 18.18 28.62
CA LEU A 199 -9.06 18.78 29.23
C LEU A 199 -9.32 20.26 29.59
N GLU A 200 -9.17 20.59 30.87
CA GLU A 200 -9.27 21.98 31.35
C GLU A 200 -8.04 22.81 30.96
N VAL A 201 -6.86 22.18 30.91
CA VAL A 201 -5.58 22.84 30.61
C VAL A 201 -4.98 22.25 29.35
N ARG A 202 -4.54 23.14 28.44
CA ARG A 202 -3.85 22.75 27.21
C ARG A 202 -2.49 22.14 27.53
N TRP A 203 -2.14 21.04 26.87
CA TRP A 203 -0.82 20.44 27.01
C TRP A 203 0.28 21.38 26.52
N LYS A 204 1.33 21.50 27.34
CA LYS A 204 2.53 22.24 26.96
C LYS A 204 3.37 21.40 26.00
N ILE A 205 3.83 22.01 24.91
CA ILE A 205 4.80 21.39 23.99
C ILE A 205 6.06 21.04 24.79
N GLY A 206 6.49 19.78 24.68
CA GLY A 206 7.60 19.22 25.48
C GLY A 206 7.21 18.74 26.88
N GLY A 207 5.94 18.83 27.27
CA GLY A 207 5.42 18.23 28.51
C GLY A 207 5.36 16.69 28.44
N GLY A 208 5.17 16.04 29.60
CA GLY A 208 5.18 14.57 29.70
C GLY A 208 4.13 13.90 28.82
N GLU A 209 2.87 14.30 28.96
CA GLU A 209 1.73 13.76 28.20
C GLU A 209 1.89 14.03 26.70
N TYR A 210 2.29 15.24 26.33
CA TYR A 210 2.60 15.59 24.95
C TYR A 210 3.69 14.69 24.38
N ASN A 211 4.82 14.51 25.08
CA ASN A 211 5.95 13.71 24.58
C ASN A 211 5.58 12.23 24.44
N GLN A 212 4.77 11.69 25.36
CA GLN A 212 4.28 10.31 25.26
C GLN A 212 3.52 10.09 23.95
N PHE A 213 2.46 10.88 23.71
CA PHE A 213 1.63 10.71 22.52
C PHE A 213 2.32 11.20 21.24
N LYS A 214 3.32 12.07 21.35
CA LYS A 214 4.22 12.43 20.25
C LYS A 214 5.05 11.23 19.80
N GLU A 215 5.57 10.44 20.73
CA GLU A 215 6.33 9.24 20.40
C GLU A 215 5.43 8.15 19.81
N GLU A 216 4.24 7.95 20.39
CA GLU A 216 3.23 7.05 19.83
C GLU A 216 2.84 7.45 18.40
N SER A 217 2.68 8.75 18.13
CA SER A 217 2.43 9.28 16.78
C SER A 217 3.53 8.90 15.79
N LYS A 218 4.80 9.02 16.18
CA LYS A 218 5.93 8.64 15.32
C LYS A 218 5.92 7.14 15.01
N ILE A 219 5.70 6.31 16.02
CA ILE A 219 5.62 4.85 15.84
C ILE A 219 4.48 4.48 14.90
N MET A 220 3.31 5.12 15.04
CA MET A 220 2.19 4.92 14.11
C MET A 220 2.53 5.32 12.68
N LYS A 221 3.16 6.49 12.47
CA LYS A 221 3.59 6.94 11.14
C LYS A 221 4.61 5.98 10.52
N TYR A 222 5.58 5.51 11.32
CA TYR A 222 6.55 4.52 10.89
C TYR A 222 5.89 3.21 10.46
N ARG A 223 4.97 2.66 11.27
CA ARG A 223 4.22 1.43 10.93
C ARG A 223 3.38 1.61 9.66
N ALA A 224 2.71 2.75 9.51
CA ALA A 224 1.93 3.05 8.31
C ALA A 224 2.83 3.11 7.06
N ALA A 225 3.99 3.76 7.15
CA ALA A 225 4.95 3.83 6.06
C ALA A 225 5.55 2.45 5.73
N LEU A 226 5.82 1.62 6.74
CA LEU A 226 6.31 0.26 6.55
C LEU A 226 5.28 -0.63 5.84
N ASN A 227 4.01 -0.58 6.27
CA ASN A 227 2.93 -1.30 5.62
C ASN A 227 2.75 -0.87 4.15
N GLU A 228 2.88 0.42 3.86
CA GLU A 228 2.78 0.93 2.49
C GLU A 228 3.98 0.49 1.64
N LEU A 229 5.19 0.51 2.19
CA LEU A 229 6.38 0.00 1.51
C LEU A 229 6.23 -1.48 1.18
N GLU A 230 5.79 -2.31 2.13
CA GLU A 230 5.53 -3.73 1.90
C GLU A 230 4.52 -3.93 0.75
N ARG A 231 3.40 -3.19 0.79
CA ARG A 231 2.39 -3.22 -0.27
C ARG A 231 2.98 -2.88 -1.64
N LEU A 232 3.80 -1.83 -1.72
CA LEU A 232 4.43 -1.40 -2.97
C LEU A 232 5.45 -2.42 -3.50
N VAL A 233 6.26 -3.03 -2.62
CA VAL A 233 7.22 -4.07 -2.99
C VAL A 233 6.49 -5.30 -3.53
N VAL A 234 5.44 -5.76 -2.83
CA VAL A 234 4.62 -6.89 -3.28
C VAL A 234 3.97 -6.59 -4.63
N MET A 235 3.36 -5.42 -4.80
CA MET A 235 2.82 -4.99 -6.09
C MET A 235 3.88 -5.01 -7.18
N ARG A 236 5.08 -4.51 -6.90
CA ARG A 236 6.17 -4.48 -7.87
C ARG A 236 6.63 -5.88 -8.26
N LEU A 237 6.72 -6.81 -7.31
CA LEU A 237 7.02 -8.21 -7.60
C LEU A 237 5.96 -8.82 -8.53
N PHE A 238 4.67 -8.56 -8.30
CA PHE A 238 3.61 -9.01 -9.19
C PHE A 238 3.71 -8.42 -10.59
N GLU A 239 4.01 -7.13 -10.72
CA GLU A 239 4.27 -6.49 -12.02
C GLU A 239 5.42 -7.17 -12.74
N LEU A 240 6.54 -7.43 -12.05
CA LEU A 240 7.71 -8.09 -12.63
C LEU A 240 7.41 -9.54 -13.05
N SER A 241 6.66 -10.30 -12.24
CA SER A 241 6.20 -11.64 -12.61
C SER A 241 5.29 -11.61 -13.84
N LYS A 242 4.36 -10.64 -13.92
CA LYS A 242 3.53 -10.46 -15.12
C LYS A 242 4.35 -10.09 -16.35
N LEU A 243 5.36 -9.24 -16.21
CA LEU A 243 6.27 -8.86 -17.30
C LEU A 243 7.11 -10.04 -17.80
N ALA A 244 7.58 -10.91 -16.89
CA ALA A 244 8.27 -12.14 -17.24
C ALA A 244 7.36 -13.15 -17.97
N LEU A 245 6.05 -13.16 -17.63
CA LEU A 245 5.03 -13.98 -18.29
C LEU A 245 4.58 -13.39 -19.64
N SER A 246 4.61 -12.06 -19.81
CA SER A 246 4.11 -11.39 -21.02
C SER A 246 5.12 -11.34 -22.19
N GLY A 247 6.14 -12.20 -22.21
CA GLY A 247 7.18 -12.08 -23.25
C GLY A 247 8.16 -13.24 -23.42
N THR A 248 7.91 -14.43 -22.86
CA THR A 248 8.80 -15.59 -23.09
C THR A 248 8.13 -16.65 -23.95
N GLY A 249 8.13 -16.39 -25.25
CA GLY A 249 8.27 -17.48 -26.23
C GLY A 249 9.65 -18.09 -26.06
N MET A 250 9.82 -18.98 -25.07
CA MET A 250 11.03 -19.80 -24.96
C MET A 250 11.00 -20.81 -26.11
N ILE A 251 11.53 -20.39 -27.26
CA ILE A 251 11.99 -21.30 -28.31
C ILE A 251 13.12 -22.10 -27.69
N SER A 252 12.81 -23.33 -27.26
CA SER A 252 13.80 -24.38 -27.01
C SER A 252 14.43 -24.75 -28.35
N SER A 253 15.43 -23.98 -28.80
CA SER A 253 16.31 -24.39 -29.90
C SER A 253 17.52 -25.12 -29.32
N ALA A 254 17.48 -26.45 -29.47
CA ALA A 254 18.60 -27.34 -29.77
C ALA A 254 19.91 -27.18 -28.97
N PHE A 255 20.08 -28.01 -27.95
CA PHE A 255 21.39 -28.60 -27.66
C PHE A 255 21.41 -30.02 -28.24
N SER A 256 21.65 -30.12 -29.56
CA SER A 256 22.03 -31.39 -30.19
C SER A 256 23.54 -31.54 -30.07
N GLY A 257 23.97 -32.64 -29.46
CA GLY A 257 25.36 -32.92 -29.14
C GLY A 257 26.29 -33.02 -30.34
N LEU A 258 27.55 -32.66 -30.10
CA LEU A 258 28.70 -33.08 -30.88
C LEU A 258 29.52 -34.04 -30.02
N TYR A 259 29.24 -35.33 -30.20
CA TYR A 259 30.21 -36.40 -29.98
C TYR A 259 30.26 -37.25 -31.25
N SER A 260 31.21 -36.89 -32.12
CA SER A 260 32.05 -37.77 -32.93
C SER A 260 33.19 -36.94 -33.50
#